data_AF-A0A955A3D0-F1
#
_entry.id   AF-A0A955A3D0-F1
#
_cell.length_a   1.000
_cell.length_b   1.000
_cell.length_c   1.000
_cell.angle_alpha   90.00
_cell.angle_beta   90.00
_cell.angle_gamma   90.00
#
_symmetry.space_group_name_H-M   'P 1'
#
loop_
_entity.id
_entity.type
_entity.pdbx_description
1 polymer ?
#
loop_
_entity_poly.entity_id
_entity_poly.type
_entity_poly.pdbx_seq_one_letter_code
_entity_poly.pdbx_strand_id
1 'polypeptide(L)'
;MDLMCNDQTPTFEEWVEYCFTQGYADFSGYSEDIDTPAADVREIRFHRIHDETLTDYLIRLFVAPEFIADRYTDDQIADATWFLFGIASSYLHHVRESIVPVEKQITCLRAVASMYLNLYDKVCGDRGRSPDIDLTSLTGNYSHTKIDGAVYMIWDMDCISSPFTFPKEFPHLVDPGFEVLSIILQECKLSTCHISALHGLGHEHYKYPDRCEAIIDQFLSTRRIPEWVREYALLARVGGVM
;
A
#
# COMPACT_ATOMS: atom_id res chain seq x y z
N MET A 1 38.81 -7.54 10.85
CA MET A 1 37.84 -8.62 11.10
C MET A 1 36.78 -8.43 10.04
N ASP A 2 36.97 -9.07 8.89
CA ASP A 2 36.09 -8.95 7.73
C ASP A 2 34.73 -9.50 8.10
N LEU A 3 33.75 -8.61 8.30
CA LEU A 3 32.35 -8.97 8.17
C LEU A 3 32.17 -9.29 6.70
N MET A 4 32.20 -10.58 6.37
CA MET A 4 31.79 -11.08 5.06
C MET A 4 30.33 -10.65 4.87
N CYS A 5 30.14 -9.52 4.18
CA CYS A 5 28.88 -9.14 3.55
C CYS A 5 28.48 -10.34 2.70
N ASN A 6 27.45 -11.07 3.09
CA ASN A 6 26.94 -12.16 2.29
C ASN A 6 26.22 -11.49 1.11
N ASP A 7 27.01 -11.17 0.08
CA ASP A 7 26.73 -10.37 -1.13
C ASP A 7 25.69 -11.00 -2.07
N GLN A 8 24.87 -11.93 -1.57
CA GLN A 8 23.83 -12.56 -2.38
C GLN A 8 22.54 -11.77 -2.23
N THR A 9 22.17 -11.09 -3.32
CA THR A 9 20.82 -10.60 -3.56
C THR A 9 19.83 -11.70 -3.15
N PRO A 10 18.91 -11.43 -2.20
CA PRO A 10 17.96 -12.43 -1.75
C PRO A 10 17.10 -12.88 -2.94
N THR A 11 16.68 -14.14 -2.94
CA THR A 11 15.66 -14.60 -3.87
C THR A 11 14.33 -13.89 -3.60
N PHE A 12 13.42 -13.92 -4.58
CA PHE A 12 12.07 -13.38 -4.40
C PHE A 12 11.37 -14.03 -3.20
N GLU A 13 11.49 -15.35 -3.06
CA GLU A 13 10.84 -16.09 -1.99
C GLU A 13 11.39 -15.73 -0.60
N GLU A 14 12.70 -15.49 -0.48
CA GLU A 14 13.31 -15.00 0.77
C GLU A 14 12.90 -13.55 1.07
N TRP A 15 12.83 -12.70 0.05
CA TRP A 15 12.39 -11.31 0.20
C TRP A 15 10.92 -11.23 0.65
N VAL A 16 10.03 -12.03 0.03
CA VAL A 16 8.62 -12.13 0.45
C VAL A 16 8.52 -12.63 1.89
N GLU A 17 9.26 -13.68 2.28
CA GLU A 17 9.26 -14.14 3.67
C GLU A 17 9.65 -13.01 4.62
N TYR A 18 10.76 -12.32 4.33
CA TYR A 18 11.23 -11.21 5.16
C TYR A 18 10.19 -10.09 5.30
N CYS A 19 9.58 -9.64 4.19
CA CYS A 19 8.56 -8.58 4.22
C CYS A 19 7.38 -8.91 5.12
N PHE A 20 6.95 -10.18 5.16
CA PHE A 20 5.75 -10.61 5.88
C PHE A 20 6.01 -11.19 7.28
N THR A 21 7.27 -11.41 7.67
CA THR A 21 7.59 -11.92 9.02
C THR A 21 8.42 -10.98 9.87
N GLN A 22 9.29 -10.16 9.27
CA GLN A 22 10.34 -9.46 10.03
C GLN A 22 10.55 -8.00 9.61
N GLY A 23 10.28 -7.63 8.36
CA GLY A 23 10.64 -6.32 7.82
C GLY A 23 10.13 -5.14 8.64
N TYR A 24 8.85 -5.14 9.02
CA TYR A 24 8.30 -4.06 9.84
C TYR A 24 8.77 -4.09 11.30
N ALA A 25 9.01 -5.29 11.86
CA ALA A 25 9.51 -5.43 13.22
C ALA A 25 10.95 -4.88 13.35
N ASP A 26 11.79 -5.13 12.34
CA ASP A 26 13.16 -4.59 12.28
C ASP A 26 13.15 -3.05 12.19
N PHE A 27 12.21 -2.46 11.45
CA PHE A 27 12.07 -1.00 11.36
C PHE A 27 11.51 -0.35 12.64
N SER A 28 10.46 -0.93 13.21
CA SER A 28 9.67 -0.28 14.26
C SER A 28 10.29 -0.39 15.66
N GLY A 29 11.33 -1.21 15.82
CA GLY A 29 12.07 -1.34 17.08
C GLY A 29 11.30 -2.06 18.21
N TYR A 30 10.10 -2.60 17.94
CA TYR A 30 9.20 -3.21 18.94
C TYR A 30 9.58 -4.62 19.39
N SER A 31 10.75 -5.13 19.02
CA SER A 31 11.22 -6.41 19.51
C SER A 31 12.06 -6.20 20.78
N GLU A 32 11.56 -6.68 21.93
CA GLU A 32 12.33 -6.76 23.19
C GLU A 32 13.61 -7.61 23.04
N ASP A 33 13.71 -8.40 21.96
CA ASP A 33 14.81 -9.30 21.61
C ASP A 33 15.48 -8.92 20.26
N ILE A 34 15.68 -7.63 19.96
CA ILE A 34 16.52 -7.27 18.80
C ILE A 34 17.97 -7.68 19.12
N ASP A 35 18.35 -8.87 18.66
CA ASP A 35 19.73 -9.19 18.34
C ASP A 35 20.16 -8.22 17.23
N THR A 36 20.63 -7.05 17.65
CA THR A 36 20.99 -5.89 16.82
C THR A 36 21.90 -6.30 15.66
N PRO A 37 22.94 -7.13 15.89
CA PRO A 37 23.73 -7.71 14.82
C PRO A 37 22.93 -8.48 13.75
N ALA A 38 21.89 -9.22 14.13
CA ALA A 38 21.07 -9.98 13.18
C ALA A 38 20.10 -9.09 12.39
N ALA A 39 19.56 -8.03 13.02
CA ALA A 39 18.74 -7.04 12.34
C ALA A 39 19.56 -6.24 11.30
N ASP A 40 20.76 -5.78 11.66
CA ASP A 40 21.66 -5.06 10.75
C ASP A 40 22.00 -5.91 9.50
N VAL A 41 22.26 -7.20 9.69
CA VAL A 41 22.54 -8.14 8.57
C VAL A 41 21.33 -8.29 7.65
N ARG A 42 20.11 -8.37 8.20
CA ARG A 42 18.88 -8.45 7.40
C ARG A 42 18.61 -7.14 6.67
N GLU A 43 18.76 -6.00 7.34
CA GLU A 43 18.60 -4.68 6.72
C GLU A 43 19.51 -4.54 5.51
N ILE A 44 20.80 -4.86 5.64
CA ILE A 44 21.74 -4.83 4.51
C ILE A 44 21.26 -5.73 3.37
N ARG A 45 20.84 -6.96 3.67
CA ARG A 45 20.45 -7.94 2.65
C ARG A 45 19.16 -7.58 1.92
N PHE A 46 18.16 -7.07 2.64
CA PHE A 46 16.80 -6.89 2.11
C PHE A 46 16.47 -5.44 1.77
N HIS A 47 17.18 -4.44 2.31
CA HIS A 47 16.99 -3.03 1.93
C HIS A 47 17.92 -2.59 0.79
N ARG A 48 19.06 -3.25 0.59
CA ARG A 48 20.04 -2.90 -0.46
C ARG A 48 19.93 -3.78 -1.71
N ILE A 49 18.71 -4.19 -2.04
CA ILE A 49 18.42 -4.88 -3.30
C ILE A 49 18.55 -3.85 -4.43
N HIS A 50 19.20 -4.22 -5.54
CA HIS A 50 19.31 -3.33 -6.71
C HIS A 50 17.91 -2.91 -7.20
N ASP A 51 17.71 -1.61 -7.48
CA ASP A 51 16.39 -1.01 -7.73
C ASP A 51 15.58 -1.74 -8.82
N GLU A 52 16.22 -2.17 -9.91
CA GLU A 52 15.55 -2.96 -10.95
C GLU A 52 15.07 -4.33 -10.44
N THR A 53 15.88 -5.02 -9.63
CA THR A 53 15.53 -6.34 -9.07
C THR A 53 14.43 -6.20 -8.04
N LEU A 54 14.51 -5.18 -7.18
CA LEU A 54 13.45 -4.85 -6.22
C LEU A 54 12.14 -4.53 -6.95
N THR A 55 12.20 -3.75 -8.04
CA THR A 55 11.03 -3.44 -8.87
C THR A 55 10.43 -4.71 -9.48
N ASP A 56 11.24 -5.63 -9.98
CA ASP A 56 10.75 -6.92 -10.50
C ASP A 56 10.09 -7.77 -9.40
N TYR A 57 10.60 -7.71 -8.17
CA TYR A 57 10.00 -8.39 -7.02
C TYR A 57 8.66 -7.77 -6.62
N LEU A 58 8.58 -6.44 -6.53
CA LEU A 58 7.34 -5.73 -6.25
C LEU A 58 6.28 -6.02 -7.32
N ILE A 59 6.64 -5.96 -8.62
CA ILE A 59 5.73 -6.30 -9.71
C ILE A 59 5.25 -7.75 -9.57
N ARG A 60 6.17 -8.70 -9.35
CA ARG A 60 5.81 -10.12 -9.21
C ARG A 60 4.85 -10.36 -8.04
N LEU A 61 5.08 -9.72 -6.90
CA LEU A 61 4.19 -9.81 -5.74
C LEU A 61 2.84 -9.13 -6.01
N PHE A 62 2.86 -7.90 -6.50
CA PHE A 62 1.65 -7.09 -6.64
C PHE A 62 0.70 -7.61 -7.72
N VAL A 63 1.24 -8.16 -8.81
CA VAL A 63 0.42 -8.74 -9.89
C VAL A 63 -0.34 -10.00 -9.45
N ALA A 64 0.25 -10.81 -8.57
CA ALA A 64 -0.33 -12.09 -8.13
C ALA A 64 -0.19 -12.32 -6.61
N PRO A 65 -0.88 -11.52 -5.78
CA PRO A 65 -0.71 -11.54 -4.32
C PRO A 65 -1.58 -12.59 -3.62
N GLU A 66 -2.36 -13.40 -4.35
CA GLU A 66 -3.37 -14.29 -3.77
C GLU A 66 -2.78 -15.28 -2.76
N PHE A 67 -1.57 -15.77 -3.01
CA PHE A 67 -0.90 -16.74 -2.17
C PHE A 67 -0.59 -16.21 -0.76
N ILE A 68 -0.57 -14.88 -0.58
CA ILE A 68 -0.31 -14.23 0.71
C ILE A 68 -1.43 -14.55 1.71
N ALA A 69 -2.68 -14.56 1.26
CA ALA A 69 -3.85 -14.73 2.13
C ALA A 69 -3.89 -16.11 2.82
N ASP A 70 -3.28 -17.12 2.20
CA ASP A 70 -3.19 -18.51 2.71
C ASP A 70 -1.92 -18.75 3.53
N ARG A 71 -0.86 -17.96 3.31
CA ARG A 71 0.46 -18.16 3.93
C ARG A 71 0.68 -17.35 5.20
N TYR A 72 0.07 -16.18 5.30
CA TYR A 72 0.31 -15.23 6.38
C TYR A 72 -0.97 -14.86 7.12
N THR A 73 -0.81 -14.56 8.41
CA THR A 73 -1.89 -14.05 9.26
C THR A 73 -2.25 -12.61 8.91
N ASP A 74 -3.43 -12.15 9.32
CA ASP A 74 -3.89 -10.78 9.04
C ASP A 74 -2.94 -9.74 9.66
N ASP A 75 -2.36 -10.02 10.83
CA ASP A 75 -1.38 -9.15 11.49
C ASP A 75 -0.05 -9.06 10.73
N GLN A 76 0.42 -10.18 10.18
CA GLN A 76 1.61 -10.23 9.34
C GLN A 76 1.40 -9.49 8.02
N ILE A 77 0.22 -9.63 7.42
CA ILE A 77 -0.15 -8.88 6.21
C ILE A 77 -0.20 -7.39 6.52
N ALA A 78 -0.77 -6.99 7.66
CA ALA A 78 -0.80 -5.60 8.09
C ALA A 78 0.62 -5.02 8.25
N ASP A 79 1.52 -5.75 8.92
CA ASP A 79 2.92 -5.35 9.07
C ASP A 79 3.62 -5.22 7.72
N ALA A 80 3.42 -6.20 6.83
CA ALA A 80 3.96 -6.15 5.48
C ALA A 80 3.42 -4.96 4.68
N THR A 81 2.14 -4.60 4.84
CA THR A 81 1.56 -3.41 4.19
C THR A 81 2.28 -2.15 4.65
N TRP A 82 2.47 -1.96 5.96
CA TRP A 82 3.25 -0.83 6.48
C TRP A 82 4.69 -0.84 5.98
N PHE A 83 5.31 -2.02 5.89
CA PHE A 83 6.67 -2.17 5.41
C PHE A 83 6.80 -1.82 3.93
N LEU A 84 6.00 -2.45 3.06
CA LEU A 84 6.09 -2.35 1.60
C LEU A 84 5.70 -0.96 1.07
N PHE A 85 4.67 -0.35 1.64
CA PHE A 85 4.12 0.94 1.16
C PHE A 85 4.68 2.14 1.93
N GLY A 86 5.27 1.92 3.10
CA GLY A 86 5.73 2.99 3.96
C GLY A 86 7.23 3.26 3.95
N ILE A 87 7.59 4.32 4.67
CA ILE A 87 8.98 4.77 4.85
C ILE A 87 9.89 3.69 5.42
N ALA A 88 9.31 2.69 6.10
CA ALA A 88 10.01 1.57 6.70
C ALA A 88 10.93 0.84 5.72
N SER A 89 10.47 0.59 4.49
CA SER A 89 11.31 0.07 3.41
C SER A 89 11.68 1.12 2.38
N SER A 90 10.82 2.14 2.20
CA SER A 90 10.89 3.10 1.10
C SER A 90 10.95 2.44 -0.28
N TYR A 91 10.53 1.18 -0.45
CA TYR A 91 10.70 0.43 -1.70
C TYR A 91 10.03 1.10 -2.91
N LEU A 92 8.85 1.71 -2.75
CA LEU A 92 8.21 2.45 -3.83
C LEU A 92 8.91 3.78 -4.18
N HIS A 93 9.79 4.29 -3.32
CA HIS A 93 10.72 5.35 -3.70
C HIS A 93 11.74 4.83 -4.71
N HIS A 94 12.38 3.69 -4.44
CA HIS A 94 13.36 3.04 -5.33
C HIS A 94 12.79 2.72 -6.72
N VAL A 95 11.51 2.33 -6.81
CA VAL A 95 10.85 2.07 -8.11
C VAL A 95 10.86 3.30 -9.02
N ARG A 96 10.91 4.51 -8.47
CA ARG A 96 10.83 5.76 -9.24
C ARG A 96 12.19 6.30 -9.65
N GLU A 97 13.26 5.68 -9.19
CA GLU A 97 14.61 6.08 -9.55
C GLU A 97 14.83 6.00 -11.06
N SER A 98 15.64 6.93 -11.57
CA SER A 98 15.88 7.08 -13.01
C SER A 98 16.51 5.85 -13.67
N ILE A 99 17.13 4.97 -12.87
CA ILE A 99 17.68 3.68 -13.33
C ILE A 99 16.58 2.68 -13.69
N VAL A 100 15.39 2.78 -13.08
CA VAL A 100 14.26 1.90 -13.33
C VAL A 100 13.53 2.37 -14.60
N PRO A 101 13.38 1.52 -15.64
CA PRO A 101 12.66 1.89 -16.85
C PRO A 101 11.23 2.37 -16.59
N VAL A 102 10.83 3.45 -17.25
CA VAL A 102 9.50 4.09 -17.12
C VAL A 102 8.35 3.07 -17.16
N GLU A 103 8.40 2.11 -18.10
CA GLU A 103 7.37 1.07 -18.24
C GLU A 103 7.28 0.15 -17.02
N LYS A 104 8.41 -0.16 -16.36
CA LYS A 104 8.40 -0.93 -15.11
C LYS A 104 7.79 -0.11 -13.97
N GLN A 105 8.07 1.19 -13.90
CA GLN A 105 7.46 2.07 -12.89
C GLN A 105 5.94 2.10 -13.03
N ILE A 106 5.44 2.30 -14.26
CA ILE A 106 3.99 2.29 -14.58
C ILE A 106 3.38 0.93 -14.24
N THR A 107 4.05 -0.17 -14.62
CA THR A 107 3.58 -1.53 -14.34
C THR A 107 3.48 -1.79 -12.85
N CYS A 108 4.49 -1.40 -12.07
CA CYS A 108 4.49 -1.56 -10.62
C CYS A 108 3.36 -0.76 -9.97
N LEU A 109 3.16 0.50 -10.38
CA LEU A 109 2.07 1.33 -9.83
C LEU A 109 0.70 0.73 -10.17
N ARG A 110 0.47 0.32 -11.41
CA ARG A 110 -0.79 -0.35 -11.81
C ARG A 110 -1.05 -1.63 -11.04
N ALA A 111 0.00 -2.40 -10.76
CA ALA A 111 -0.11 -3.65 -10.00
C ALA A 111 -0.62 -3.43 -8.56
N VAL A 112 -0.54 -2.21 -8.02
CA VAL A 112 -1.17 -1.91 -6.72
C VAL A 112 -2.67 -2.19 -6.76
N ALA A 113 -3.37 -1.96 -7.87
CA ALA A 113 -4.79 -2.31 -7.98
C ALA A 113 -5.00 -3.82 -7.74
N SER A 114 -4.13 -4.69 -8.23
CA SER A 114 -4.20 -6.13 -7.98
C SER A 114 -3.99 -6.49 -6.51
N MET A 115 -3.16 -5.76 -5.75
CA MET A 115 -3.09 -5.92 -4.28
C MET A 115 -4.45 -5.70 -3.62
N TYR A 116 -5.17 -4.65 -4.01
CA TYR A 116 -6.50 -4.40 -3.49
C TYR A 116 -7.49 -5.51 -3.91
N LEU A 117 -7.58 -5.80 -5.20
CA LEU A 117 -8.59 -6.73 -5.73
C LEU A 117 -8.38 -8.17 -5.29
N ASN A 118 -7.12 -8.62 -5.27
CA ASN A 118 -6.80 -10.04 -5.12
C ASN A 118 -6.35 -10.42 -3.71
N LEU A 119 -5.98 -9.43 -2.89
CA LEU A 119 -5.62 -9.65 -1.49
C LEU A 119 -6.55 -8.86 -0.55
N TYR A 120 -6.45 -7.52 -0.51
CA TYR A 120 -7.10 -6.73 0.54
C TYR A 120 -8.63 -6.83 0.54
N ASP A 121 -9.27 -6.90 -0.63
CA ASP A 121 -10.73 -7.10 -0.78
C ASP A 121 -11.20 -8.50 -0.32
N LYS A 122 -10.29 -9.36 0.12
CA LYS A 122 -10.58 -10.69 0.71
C LYS A 122 -10.23 -10.76 2.18
N VAL A 123 -9.15 -10.11 2.62
CA VAL A 123 -8.63 -10.26 3.99
C VAL A 123 -9.11 -9.17 4.95
N CYS A 124 -9.43 -7.98 4.46
CA CYS A 124 -10.01 -6.90 5.26
C CYS A 124 -11.44 -7.23 5.72
N GLY A 125 -11.96 -6.43 6.66
CA GLY A 125 -13.33 -6.60 7.17
C GLY A 125 -13.55 -7.98 7.76
N ASP A 126 -12.62 -8.45 8.58
CA ASP A 126 -12.64 -9.81 9.17
C ASP A 126 -12.76 -10.91 8.09
N ARG A 127 -11.87 -10.84 7.08
CA ARG A 127 -11.89 -11.68 5.88
C ARG A 127 -13.24 -11.69 5.16
N GLY A 128 -13.81 -10.50 4.98
CA GLY A 128 -15.10 -10.26 4.32
C GLY A 128 -16.35 -10.57 5.16
N ARG A 129 -16.22 -10.99 6.43
CA ARG A 129 -17.39 -11.19 7.32
C ARG A 129 -18.05 -9.89 7.77
N SER A 130 -17.29 -8.79 7.76
CA SER A 130 -17.71 -7.45 8.13
C SER A 130 -17.37 -6.46 7.00
N PRO A 131 -18.08 -6.52 5.86
CA PRO A 131 -17.72 -5.76 4.65
C PRO A 131 -17.89 -4.24 4.78
N ASP A 132 -18.70 -3.80 5.75
CA ASP A 132 -19.06 -2.39 5.96
C ASP A 132 -18.50 -1.85 7.29
N ILE A 133 -17.33 -2.35 7.70
CA ILE A 133 -16.66 -1.91 8.93
C ILE A 133 -16.34 -0.41 8.86
N ASP A 134 -16.87 0.36 9.81
CA ASP A 134 -16.75 1.82 9.85
C ASP A 134 -15.41 2.25 10.46
N LEU A 135 -14.47 2.64 9.61
CA LEU A 135 -13.12 3.07 9.98
C LEU A 135 -13.04 4.56 10.39
N THR A 136 -14.15 5.30 10.43
CA THR A 136 -14.14 6.74 10.73
C THR A 136 -14.10 7.04 12.23
N SER A 137 -14.38 6.04 13.06
CA SER A 137 -14.46 6.16 14.51
C SER A 137 -13.10 6.06 15.24
N LEU A 138 -11.98 6.21 14.53
CA LEU A 138 -10.59 6.09 15.00
C LEU A 138 -10.17 7.19 16.00
N THR A 139 -10.90 7.33 17.10
CA THR A 139 -10.49 8.12 18.26
C THR A 139 -9.84 7.20 19.29
N GLY A 140 -8.53 7.03 19.17
CA GLY A 140 -7.66 6.77 20.33
C GLY A 140 -7.57 5.36 20.91
N ASN A 141 -8.28 4.35 20.40
CA ASN A 141 -8.01 2.93 20.72
C ASN A 141 -8.48 2.02 19.57
N TYR A 142 -7.53 1.35 18.92
CA TYR A 142 -7.65 0.34 17.85
C TYR A 142 -8.88 -0.58 17.96
N SER A 143 -10.03 -0.17 17.44
CA SER A 143 -11.27 -0.98 17.42
C SER A 143 -11.46 -1.77 16.12
N HIS A 144 -10.48 -1.73 15.21
CA HIS A 144 -10.46 -2.49 13.96
C HIS A 144 -9.27 -3.42 13.89
N THR A 145 -9.34 -4.41 12.99
CA THR A 145 -8.22 -5.32 12.77
C THR A 145 -7.00 -4.52 12.27
N LYS A 146 -5.80 -4.95 12.64
CA LYS A 146 -4.54 -4.29 12.29
C LYS A 146 -4.41 -4.07 10.78
N ILE A 147 -4.94 -5.01 9.98
CA ILE A 147 -4.91 -4.96 8.52
C ILE A 147 -5.85 -3.90 7.94
N ASP A 148 -7.04 -3.70 8.49
CA ASP A 148 -7.95 -2.66 7.99
C ASP A 148 -7.33 -1.28 8.15
N GLY A 149 -6.69 -1.02 9.29
CA GLY A 149 -5.95 0.21 9.55
C GLY A 149 -4.75 0.37 8.61
N ALA A 150 -3.97 -0.69 8.37
CA ALA A 150 -2.84 -0.62 7.45
C ALA A 150 -3.28 -0.29 6.01
N VAL A 151 -4.35 -0.92 5.52
CA VAL A 151 -4.88 -0.69 4.17
C VAL A 151 -5.48 0.71 4.03
N TYR A 152 -6.20 1.19 5.06
CA TYR A 152 -6.70 2.56 5.11
C TYR A 152 -5.60 3.59 4.88
N MET A 153 -4.44 3.40 5.52
CA MET A 153 -3.34 4.36 5.57
C MET A 153 -2.38 4.29 4.38
N ILE A 154 -2.56 3.39 3.39
CA ILE A 154 -1.59 3.18 2.29
C ILE A 154 -1.20 4.50 1.59
N TRP A 155 -2.16 5.40 1.40
CA TRP A 155 -1.93 6.67 0.69
C TRP A 155 -1.26 7.74 1.56
N ASP A 156 -1.24 7.56 2.89
CA ASP A 156 -0.54 8.41 3.85
C ASP A 156 0.93 8.04 4.06
N MET A 157 1.35 6.85 3.61
CA MET A 157 2.69 6.34 3.93
C MET A 157 3.82 6.94 3.06
N ASP A 158 3.56 8.10 2.43
CA ASP A 158 4.45 8.95 1.62
C ASP A 158 5.10 8.35 0.37
N CYS A 159 5.11 7.02 0.17
CA CYS A 159 5.84 6.42 -0.94
C CYS A 159 5.00 6.29 -2.23
N ILE A 160 3.69 6.10 -2.12
CA ILE A 160 2.80 5.91 -3.27
C ILE A 160 2.12 7.20 -3.77
N SER A 161 1.92 8.18 -2.89
CA SER A 161 1.28 9.47 -3.23
C SER A 161 2.23 10.44 -3.95
N SER A 162 3.54 10.25 -3.84
CA SER A 162 4.48 11.25 -4.36
C SER A 162 4.48 11.49 -5.88
N PRO A 163 3.96 10.62 -6.79
CA PRO A 163 3.68 11.03 -8.18
C PRO A 163 2.72 12.20 -8.30
N PHE A 164 1.73 12.29 -7.42
CA PHE A 164 0.80 13.42 -7.36
C PHE A 164 1.42 14.61 -6.61
N THR A 165 2.28 14.33 -5.63
CA THR A 165 3.03 15.38 -4.91
C THR A 165 4.00 16.12 -5.84
N PHE A 166 4.67 15.40 -6.73
CA PHE A 166 5.72 15.91 -7.63
C PHE A 166 5.43 15.57 -9.10
N PRO A 167 4.34 16.09 -9.69
CA PRO A 167 3.88 15.67 -11.02
C PRO A 167 4.79 16.13 -12.16
N LYS A 168 5.68 17.09 -11.90
CA LYS A 168 6.73 17.50 -12.85
C LYS A 168 7.88 16.49 -12.91
N GLU A 169 8.13 15.78 -11.81
CA GLU A 169 9.19 14.78 -11.70
C GLU A 169 8.71 13.42 -12.21
N PHE A 170 7.44 13.09 -11.96
CA PHE A 170 6.85 11.80 -12.34
C PHE A 170 5.55 11.92 -13.17
N PRO A 171 5.55 12.68 -14.29
CA PRO A 171 4.33 12.93 -15.05
C PRO A 171 3.69 11.65 -15.60
N HIS A 172 4.49 10.62 -15.92
CA HIS A 172 4.04 9.33 -16.44
C HIS A 172 3.30 8.47 -15.41
N LEU A 173 3.36 8.80 -14.12
CA LEU A 173 2.74 8.05 -13.04
C LEU A 173 1.42 8.67 -12.54
N VAL A 174 1.13 9.92 -12.89
CA VAL A 174 -0.11 10.61 -12.47
C VAL A 174 -1.35 9.88 -12.99
N ASP A 175 -1.39 9.58 -14.29
CA ASP A 175 -2.54 8.89 -14.90
C ASP A 175 -2.73 7.45 -14.37
N PRO A 176 -1.69 6.61 -14.31
CA PRO A 176 -1.78 5.30 -13.67
C PRO A 176 -2.21 5.35 -12.19
N GLY A 177 -1.80 6.38 -11.44
CA GLY A 177 -2.21 6.53 -10.04
C GLY A 177 -3.72 6.73 -9.89
N PHE A 178 -4.31 7.61 -10.70
CA PHE A 178 -5.77 7.80 -10.72
C PHE A 178 -6.51 6.58 -11.28
N GLU A 179 -5.91 5.86 -12.24
CA GLU A 179 -6.45 4.59 -12.75
C GLU A 179 -6.59 3.57 -11.62
N VAL A 180 -5.56 3.42 -10.77
CA VAL A 180 -5.59 2.53 -9.59
C VAL A 180 -6.70 2.91 -8.62
N LEU A 181 -6.77 4.19 -8.22
CA LEU A 181 -7.80 4.68 -7.30
C LEU A 181 -9.22 4.43 -7.84
N SER A 182 -9.43 4.67 -9.14
CA SER A 182 -10.70 4.41 -9.81
C SER A 182 -11.04 2.91 -9.81
N ILE A 183 -10.09 2.04 -10.16
CA ILE A 183 -10.29 0.58 -10.14
C ILE A 183 -10.68 0.10 -8.73
N ILE A 184 -10.01 0.58 -7.69
CA ILE A 184 -10.33 0.19 -6.31
C ILE A 184 -11.79 0.53 -5.98
N LEU A 185 -12.23 1.76 -6.28
CA LEU A 185 -13.62 2.18 -6.05
C LEU A 185 -14.64 1.40 -6.89
N GLN A 186 -14.31 1.11 -8.14
CA GLN A 186 -15.24 0.50 -9.09
C GLN A 186 -15.28 -1.02 -9.04
N GLU A 187 -14.31 -1.70 -8.44
CA GLU A 187 -14.20 -3.15 -8.49
C GLU A 187 -14.14 -3.81 -7.11
N CYS A 188 -13.56 -3.16 -6.09
CA CYS A 188 -13.58 -3.71 -4.72
C CYS A 188 -14.99 -3.71 -4.12
N LYS A 189 -15.21 -4.55 -3.11
CA LYS A 189 -16.49 -4.71 -2.41
C LYS A 189 -16.44 -4.19 -0.98
N LEU A 190 -15.30 -4.31 -0.32
CA LEU A 190 -15.16 -3.96 1.09
C LEU A 190 -14.98 -2.46 1.28
N SER A 191 -15.66 -1.92 2.30
CA SER A 191 -15.60 -0.50 2.63
C SER A 191 -14.18 -0.04 2.98
N THR A 192 -13.34 -0.89 3.59
CA THR A 192 -11.92 -0.60 3.84
C THR A 192 -11.17 -0.20 2.56
N CYS A 193 -11.38 -0.95 1.47
CA CYS A 193 -10.74 -0.66 0.18
C CYS A 193 -11.27 0.65 -0.41
N HIS A 194 -12.59 0.87 -0.35
CA HIS A 194 -13.20 2.10 -0.85
C HIS A 194 -12.70 3.32 -0.09
N ILE A 195 -12.69 3.27 1.24
CA ILE A 195 -12.27 4.37 2.09
C ILE A 195 -10.79 4.69 1.87
N SER A 196 -9.93 3.67 1.73
CA SER A 196 -8.53 3.90 1.38
C SER A 196 -8.37 4.67 0.06
N ALA A 197 -9.09 4.28 -1.00
CA ALA A 197 -9.06 5.00 -2.28
C ALA A 197 -9.68 6.41 -2.19
N LEU A 198 -10.78 6.59 -1.44
CA LEU A 198 -11.36 7.90 -1.18
C LEU A 198 -10.41 8.80 -0.41
N HIS A 199 -9.68 8.24 0.56
CA HIS A 199 -8.67 8.95 1.34
C HIS A 199 -7.54 9.46 0.41
N GLY A 200 -7.01 8.60 -0.47
CA GLY A 200 -6.07 9.00 -1.50
C GLY A 200 -6.61 10.13 -2.40
N LEU A 201 -7.84 10.02 -2.91
CA LEU A 201 -8.45 11.08 -3.74
C LEU A 201 -8.67 12.39 -2.96
N GLY A 202 -9.02 12.32 -1.68
CA GLY A 202 -9.16 13.49 -0.83
C GLY A 202 -7.85 14.26 -0.70
N HIS A 203 -6.74 13.57 -0.46
CA HIS A 203 -5.41 14.17 -0.45
C HIS A 203 -5.03 14.83 -1.77
N GLU A 204 -5.46 14.30 -2.90
CA GLU A 204 -5.06 14.84 -4.21
C GLU A 204 -6.00 15.92 -4.75
N HIS A 205 -7.12 16.19 -4.08
CA HIS A 205 -8.12 17.17 -4.52
C HIS A 205 -7.53 18.58 -4.65
N TYR A 206 -6.64 19.00 -3.76
CA TYR A 206 -6.03 20.35 -3.83
C TYR A 206 -5.26 20.62 -5.14
N LYS A 207 -4.80 19.56 -5.82
CA LYS A 207 -4.11 19.64 -7.11
C LYS A 207 -4.98 19.27 -8.29
N TYR A 208 -5.89 18.32 -8.11
CA TYR A 208 -6.66 17.71 -9.18
C TYR A 208 -8.17 17.68 -8.84
N PRO A 209 -8.79 18.83 -8.53
CA PRO A 209 -10.16 18.87 -7.99
C PRO A 209 -11.15 18.24 -8.96
N ASP A 210 -11.18 18.69 -10.22
CA ASP A 210 -12.11 18.19 -11.25
C ASP A 210 -11.99 16.67 -11.46
N ARG A 211 -10.76 16.13 -11.41
CA ARG A 211 -10.51 14.70 -11.62
C ARG A 211 -10.94 13.86 -10.42
N CYS A 212 -10.63 14.31 -9.22
CA CYS A 212 -11.06 13.64 -7.99
C CYS A 212 -12.58 13.64 -7.88
N GLU A 213 -13.21 14.79 -8.13
CA GLU A 213 -14.67 14.93 -8.14
C GLU A 213 -15.33 13.99 -9.15
N ALA A 214 -14.83 13.93 -10.39
CA ALA A 214 -15.40 13.04 -11.41
C ALA A 214 -15.33 11.55 -11.03
N ILE A 215 -14.20 11.10 -10.45
CA ILE A 215 -14.03 9.69 -10.02
C ILE A 215 -15.00 9.39 -8.86
N ILE A 216 -15.11 10.29 -7.88
CA ILE A 216 -15.98 10.12 -6.73
C ILE A 216 -17.46 10.16 -7.14
N ASP A 217 -17.85 11.07 -8.03
CA ASP A 217 -19.22 11.15 -8.56
C ASP A 217 -19.61 9.87 -9.32
N GLN A 218 -18.68 9.31 -10.08
CA GLN A 218 -18.88 8.01 -10.71
C GLN A 218 -19.11 6.92 -9.67
N PHE A 219 -18.28 6.82 -8.63
CA PHE A 219 -18.45 5.86 -7.54
C PHE A 219 -19.80 6.00 -6.81
N LEU A 220 -20.21 7.23 -6.50
CA LEU A 220 -21.47 7.53 -5.80
C LEU A 220 -22.72 7.20 -6.61
N SER A 221 -22.63 7.23 -7.95
CA SER A 221 -23.76 7.01 -8.85
C SER A 221 -23.99 5.55 -9.24
N THR A 222 -22.95 4.71 -9.20
CA THR A 222 -23.01 3.33 -9.70
C THR A 222 -23.32 2.30 -8.62
N ARG A 223 -23.21 2.64 -7.34
CA ARG A 223 -23.20 1.66 -6.24
C ARG A 223 -24.10 2.05 -5.08
N ARG A 224 -24.70 1.03 -4.46
CA ARG A 224 -25.29 1.14 -3.13
C ARG A 224 -24.18 0.89 -2.11
N ILE A 225 -23.85 1.93 -1.35
CA ILE A 225 -22.83 1.92 -0.31
C ILE A 225 -23.46 2.26 1.05
N PRO A 226 -22.83 1.87 2.17
CA PRO A 226 -23.24 2.33 3.49
C PRO A 226 -23.24 3.86 3.58
N GLU A 227 -24.11 4.42 4.42
CA GLU A 227 -24.26 5.87 4.53
C GLU A 227 -22.96 6.54 5.01
N TRP A 228 -22.26 5.93 5.97
CA TRP A 228 -20.98 6.46 6.46
C TRP A 228 -19.89 6.50 5.36
N VAL A 229 -19.89 5.54 4.42
CA VAL A 229 -18.98 5.57 3.25
C VAL A 229 -19.38 6.70 2.30
N ARG A 230 -20.68 6.94 2.13
CA ARG A 230 -21.19 8.06 1.33
C ARG A 230 -20.78 9.39 1.93
N GLU A 231 -20.90 9.55 3.25
CA GLU A 231 -20.47 10.73 3.98
C GLU A 231 -18.96 10.97 3.80
N TYR A 232 -18.15 9.91 3.95
CA TYR A 232 -16.71 9.97 3.70
C TYR A 232 -16.41 10.38 2.24
N ALA A 233 -17.08 9.78 1.27
CA ALA A 233 -16.89 10.11 -0.14
C ALA A 233 -17.21 11.58 -0.44
N LEU A 234 -18.29 12.12 0.14
CA LEU A 234 -18.65 13.52 -0.02
C LEU A 234 -17.63 14.47 0.66
N LEU A 235 -17.01 14.04 1.75
CA LEU A 235 -15.91 14.77 2.39
C LEU A 235 -14.65 14.76 1.51
N ALA A 236 -14.25 13.58 0.99
CA ALA A 236 -13.12 13.44 0.07
C ALA A 236 -13.32 14.24 -1.22
N ARG A 237 -14.57 14.33 -1.71
CA ARG A 237 -14.95 15.11 -2.88
C ARG A 237 -14.62 16.62 -2.76
N VAL A 238 -14.47 17.13 -1.54
CA VAL A 238 -14.08 18.52 -1.28
C VAL A 238 -12.66 18.63 -0.68
N GLY A 239 -11.87 17.55 -0.79
CA GLY A 239 -10.49 17.47 -0.30
C GLY A 239 -10.35 17.24 1.20
N GLY A 240 -11.43 16.84 1.89
CA GLY A 240 -11.37 16.46 3.29
C GLY A 240 -11.07 14.97 3.46
N VAL A 241 -10.22 14.65 4.41
CA VAL A 241 -10.00 13.27 4.89
C VAL A 241 -10.05 13.28 6.42
N MET A 242 -10.38 12.14 7.03
CA MET A 242 -10.44 12.00 8.50
C MET A 242 -9.25 11.26 9.08
#